data_AF-A0A2D5UFQ2-F1
#
_entry.id   AF-A0A2D5UFQ2-F1
#
_cell.length_a   1.000
_cell.length_b   1.000
_cell.length_c   1.000
_cell.angle_alpha   90.00
_cell.angle_beta   90.00
_cell.angle_gamma   90.00
#
_symmetry.space_group_name_H-M   'P 1'
#
loop_
_entity.id
_entity.type
_entity.pdbx_description
1 polymer ?
#
loop_
_entity_poly.entity_id
_entity_poly.type
_entity_poly.pdbx_seq_one_letter_code
_entity_poly.pdbx_strand_id
1 'polypeptide(L)'
;LSERYLRDIPTPPSQVVSCADDIRAMLGTVPMDAEEVADLHLIGCGGAVALAWFIREGYAGDLGINGAILGLGEIEDWAGKFAALDMAGRRSLPGFEPGREDVALAGLVVLREVLRWAGQFSLRVSTGGVREGRLIELLSE
;
A
#
# COMPACT_ATOMS: atom_id res chain seq x y z
N LEU A 1 -2.02 -9.11 9.14
CA LEU A 1 -0.88 -8.20 9.40
C LEU A 1 -1.19 -7.26 10.58
N SER A 2 -2.21 -6.39 10.50
CA SER A 2 -2.56 -5.45 11.59
C SER A 2 -2.78 -6.13 12.94
N GLU A 3 -3.73 -7.06 13.04
CA GLU A 3 -4.05 -7.76 14.30
C GLU A 3 -2.87 -8.56 14.88
N ARG A 4 -1.99 -9.08 14.01
CA ARG A 4 -0.85 -9.92 14.41
C ARG A 4 0.31 -9.08 14.94
N TYR A 5 0.62 -7.95 14.27
CA TYR A 5 1.84 -7.19 14.51
C TYR A 5 1.62 -5.75 14.97
N LEU A 6 0.62 -5.04 14.45
CA LEU A 6 0.46 -3.58 14.58
C LEU A 6 -0.67 -3.24 15.57
N ARG A 7 -0.59 -3.77 16.79
CA ARG A 7 -1.66 -3.70 17.80
C ARG A 7 -1.62 -2.43 18.64
N ASP A 8 -0.42 -1.90 18.89
CA ASP A 8 -0.26 -0.74 19.76
C ASP A 8 -0.40 0.55 18.96
N ILE A 9 -0.97 1.56 19.61
CA ILE A 9 -1.29 2.86 18.98
C ILE A 9 -0.96 3.98 19.98
N PRO A 10 0.01 4.88 19.68
CA PRO A 10 0.88 4.90 18.49
C PRO A 10 1.68 3.61 18.30
N THR A 11 1.96 3.24 17.06
CA THR A 11 2.60 1.97 16.71
C THR A 11 4.11 2.05 16.88
N PRO A 12 4.71 1.27 17.80
CA PRO A 12 6.16 1.30 18.03
C PRO A 12 6.94 0.85 16.80
N PRO A 13 8.15 1.38 16.56
CA PRO A 13 8.99 0.95 15.44
C PRO A 13 9.26 -0.55 15.41
N SER A 14 9.38 -1.20 16.58
CA SER A 14 9.60 -2.65 16.69
C SER A 14 8.44 -3.48 16.11
N GLN A 15 7.20 -3.02 16.23
CA GLN A 15 6.03 -3.67 15.61
C GLN A 15 6.05 -3.54 14.09
N VAL A 16 6.43 -2.35 13.58
CA VAL A 16 6.57 -2.12 12.14
C VAL A 16 7.69 -3.00 11.56
N VAL A 17 8.83 -3.10 12.25
CA VAL A 17 9.94 -3.98 11.84
C VAL A 17 9.51 -5.44 11.82
N SER A 18 8.86 -5.92 12.89
CA SER A 18 8.40 -7.33 12.95
C SER A 18 7.39 -7.66 11.85
N CYS A 19 6.48 -6.73 11.53
CA CYS A 19 5.55 -6.87 10.41
C CYS A 19 6.28 -6.94 9.07
N ALA A 20 7.27 -6.05 8.86
CA ALA A 20 8.07 -6.02 7.64
C ALA A 20 8.92 -7.29 7.48
N ASP A 21 9.48 -7.83 8.56
CA ASP A 21 10.25 -9.09 8.53
C ASP A 21 9.40 -10.27 8.02
N ASP A 22 8.17 -10.40 8.51
CA ASP A 22 7.24 -11.45 8.07
C ASP A 22 6.85 -11.26 6.60
N ILE A 23 6.62 -10.01 6.16
CA ILE A 23 6.34 -9.71 4.74
C ILE A 23 7.54 -10.06 3.86
N ARG A 24 8.76 -9.69 4.27
CA ARG A 24 9.98 -10.04 3.52
C ARG A 24 10.18 -11.55 3.45
N ALA A 25 9.90 -12.28 4.53
CA ALA A 25 9.96 -13.74 4.53
C ALA A 25 8.95 -14.34 3.53
N MET A 26 7.71 -13.85 3.50
CA MET A 26 6.69 -14.28 2.54
C MET A 26 7.10 -13.96 1.09
N LEU A 27 7.58 -12.75 0.82
CA LEU A 27 8.04 -12.34 -0.50
C LEU A 27 9.26 -13.17 -0.97
N GLY A 28 10.14 -13.57 -0.05
CA GLY A 28 11.27 -14.45 -0.34
C GLY A 28 10.88 -15.86 -0.83
N THR A 29 9.62 -16.26 -0.66
CA THR A 29 9.10 -17.54 -1.20
C THR A 29 8.51 -17.42 -2.61
N VAL A 30 8.32 -16.19 -3.11
CA VAL A 30 7.76 -15.95 -4.44
C VAL A 30 8.88 -16.14 -5.46
N PRO A 31 8.73 -17.06 -6.44
CA PRO A 31 9.75 -17.25 -7.47
C PRO A 31 9.84 -15.99 -8.34
N MET A 32 11.05 -15.48 -8.52
CA MET A 32 11.37 -14.42 -9.48
C MET A 32 12.72 -14.70 -10.09
N ASP A 33 12.80 -14.62 -11.42
CA ASP A 33 14.08 -14.63 -12.11
C ASP A 33 14.70 -13.23 -12.07
N ALA A 34 15.98 -13.14 -11.74
CA ALA A 34 16.69 -11.86 -11.59
C ALA A 34 16.64 -11.00 -12.87
N GLU A 35 16.59 -11.64 -14.04
CA GLU A 35 16.45 -11.00 -15.35
C GLU A 35 15.05 -10.45 -15.59
N GLU A 36 14.00 -11.09 -15.05
CA GLU A 36 12.62 -10.60 -15.15
C GLU A 36 12.43 -9.33 -14.32
N VAL A 37 13.17 -9.17 -13.21
CA VAL A 37 12.99 -8.07 -12.26
C VAL A 37 13.36 -6.70 -12.84
N ALA A 38 14.34 -6.67 -13.75
CA ALA A 38 14.90 -5.42 -14.28
C ALA A 38 13.87 -4.58 -15.07
N ASP A 39 12.89 -5.22 -15.70
CA ASP A 39 11.87 -4.58 -16.55
C ASP A 39 10.45 -4.61 -15.94
N LEU A 40 10.33 -4.88 -14.63
CA LEU A 40 9.03 -4.96 -13.99
C LEU A 40 8.35 -3.60 -13.83
N HIS A 41 7.15 -3.50 -14.39
CA HIS A 41 6.21 -2.45 -14.07
C HIS A 41 5.24 -2.91 -12.99
N LEU A 42 5.28 -2.27 -11.81
CA LEU A 42 4.34 -2.56 -10.74
C LEU A 42 3.06 -1.76 -10.90
N ILE A 43 1.93 -2.47 -10.85
CA ILE A 43 0.59 -1.90 -10.86
C ILE A 43 -0.10 -2.27 -9.56
N GLY A 44 -0.43 -1.27 -8.75
CA GLY A 44 -1.21 -1.44 -7.52
C GLY A 44 -2.69 -1.19 -7.78
N CYS A 45 -3.54 -2.12 -7.37
CA CYS A 45 -5.00 -1.97 -7.39
C CYS A 45 -5.60 -2.15 -5.99
N GLY A 46 -6.92 -1.99 -5.86
CA GLY A 46 -7.63 -2.21 -4.60
C GLY A 46 -7.14 -1.28 -3.48
N GLY A 47 -6.52 -1.84 -2.44
CA GLY A 47 -6.01 -1.06 -1.30
C GLY A 47 -4.97 0.01 -1.68
N ALA A 48 -4.20 -0.22 -2.73
CA ALA A 48 -3.25 0.77 -3.26
C ALA A 48 -3.97 2.03 -3.78
N VAL A 49 -5.18 1.88 -4.32
CA VAL A 49 -6.02 2.99 -4.78
C VAL A 49 -6.47 3.84 -3.60
N ALA A 50 -6.96 3.21 -2.54
CA ALA A 50 -7.36 3.92 -1.32
C ALA A 50 -6.18 4.63 -0.66
N LEU A 51 -5.01 3.99 -0.60
CA LEU A 51 -3.80 4.61 -0.07
C LEU A 51 -3.31 5.76 -0.95
N ALA A 52 -3.36 5.63 -2.27
CA ALA A 52 -2.98 6.71 -3.17
C ALA A 52 -3.93 7.91 -3.04
N TRP A 53 -5.24 7.67 -2.92
CA TRP A 53 -6.21 8.72 -2.60
C TRP A 53 -5.89 9.39 -1.27
N PHE A 54 -5.68 8.61 -0.21
CA PHE A 54 -5.32 9.14 1.11
C PHE A 54 -4.06 10.03 1.06
N ILE A 55 -3.00 9.52 0.42
CA ILE A 55 -1.72 10.23 0.28
C ILE A 55 -1.89 11.52 -0.52
N ARG A 56 -2.75 11.53 -1.54
CA ARG A 56 -2.94 12.64 -2.47
C ARG A 56 -4.02 13.64 -2.10
N GLU A 57 -5.09 13.25 -1.41
CA GLU A 57 -6.08 14.19 -0.87
C GLU A 57 -5.49 15.05 0.25
N GLY A 58 -4.47 14.55 0.95
CA GLY A 58 -3.61 15.39 1.81
C GLY A 58 -2.89 16.53 1.05
N TYR A 59 -2.85 16.46 -0.28
CA TYR A 59 -2.29 17.43 -1.23
C TYR A 59 -3.35 17.81 -2.29
N ALA A 60 -4.44 18.46 -1.85
CA ALA A 60 -5.54 19.04 -2.65
C ALA A 60 -5.37 19.03 -4.18
N GLY A 61 -6.14 18.19 -4.89
CA GLY A 61 -6.19 18.22 -6.36
C GLY A 61 -7.27 17.32 -6.99
N ASP A 62 -7.97 17.88 -8.00
CA ASP A 62 -9.11 17.35 -8.78
C ASP A 62 -8.72 16.25 -9.81
N LEU A 63 -7.67 15.47 -9.53
CA LEU A 63 -7.12 14.49 -10.47
C LEU A 63 -7.60 13.08 -10.11
N GLY A 64 -8.21 12.38 -11.08
CA GLY A 64 -8.54 10.97 -10.93
C GLY A 64 -7.31 10.13 -10.62
N ILE A 65 -7.42 9.22 -9.64
CA ILE A 65 -6.27 8.43 -9.15
C ILE A 65 -5.80 7.33 -10.12
N ASN A 66 -6.57 7.02 -11.15
CA ASN A 66 -6.19 6.00 -12.11
C ASN A 66 -4.96 6.45 -12.91
N GLY A 67 -3.92 5.62 -12.97
CA GLY A 67 -2.64 5.95 -13.59
C GLY A 67 -1.70 6.78 -12.71
N ALA A 68 -2.13 7.18 -11.51
CA ALA A 68 -1.28 7.86 -10.53
C ALA A 68 -0.01 7.05 -10.24
N ILE A 69 1.14 7.73 -10.13
CA ILE A 69 2.39 7.11 -9.67
C ILE A 69 2.53 7.35 -8.17
N LEU A 70 2.77 6.30 -7.40
CA LEU A 70 3.05 6.38 -5.97
C LEU A 70 4.50 5.97 -5.72
N GLY A 71 5.30 6.88 -5.14
CA GLY A 71 6.73 6.66 -4.90
C GLY A 71 7.01 5.94 -3.58
N LEU A 72 8.12 5.19 -3.55
CA LEU A 72 8.60 4.51 -2.35
C LEU A 72 8.82 5.48 -1.18
N GLY A 73 9.46 6.63 -1.43
CA GLY A 73 9.68 7.65 -0.40
C GLY A 73 8.39 8.22 0.17
N GLU A 74 7.37 8.48 -0.67
CA GLU A 74 6.06 8.94 -0.21
C GLU A 74 5.39 7.90 0.70
N ILE A 75 5.48 6.62 0.33
CA ILE A 75 4.96 5.50 1.12
C ILE A 75 5.70 5.40 2.46
N GLU A 76 7.03 5.54 2.47
CA GLU A 76 7.86 5.49 3.67
C GLU A 76 7.54 6.63 4.64
N ASP A 77 7.44 7.85 4.12
CA ASP A 77 7.07 9.03 4.90
C ASP A 77 5.69 8.87 5.54
N TRP A 78 4.71 8.39 4.77
CA TRP A 78 3.37 8.15 5.28
C TRP A 78 3.32 7.00 6.27
N ALA A 79 4.07 5.92 6.07
CA ALA A 79 4.17 4.83 7.03
C ALA A 79 4.72 5.33 8.37
N GLY A 80 5.77 6.17 8.35
CA GLY A 80 6.35 6.78 9.55
C GLY A 80 5.38 7.72 10.26
N LYS A 81 4.75 8.64 9.52
CA LYS A 81 3.75 9.57 10.06
C LYS A 81 2.57 8.81 10.66
N PHE A 82 2.01 7.84 9.95
CA PHE A 82 0.83 7.08 10.37
C PHE A 82 1.12 6.23 11.61
N ALA A 83 2.31 5.62 11.69
CA ALA A 83 2.73 4.87 12.87
C ALA A 83 2.80 5.76 14.13
N ALA A 84 3.23 7.02 13.99
CA ALA A 84 3.35 7.96 15.10
C ALA A 84 2.01 8.56 15.59
N LEU A 85 0.93 8.46 14.80
CA LEU A 85 -0.38 8.97 15.19
C LEU A 85 -1.05 8.09 16.25
N ASP A 86 -1.73 8.75 17.20
CA ASP A 86 -2.71 8.10 18.06
C ASP A 86 -4.02 7.83 17.30
N MET A 87 -4.99 7.19 17.95
CA MET A 87 -6.28 6.88 17.32
C MET A 87 -7.06 8.12 16.88
N ALA A 88 -6.95 9.23 17.62
CA ALA A 88 -7.64 10.46 17.26
C ALA A 88 -7.04 11.05 15.97
N GLY A 89 -5.72 11.09 15.89
CA GLY A 89 -4.96 11.52 14.72
C GLY A 89 -5.27 10.64 13.51
N ARG A 90 -5.28 9.32 13.66
CA ARG A 90 -5.65 8.38 12.58
C ARG A 90 -7.06 8.63 12.04
N ARG A 91 -8.04 8.83 12.92
CA ARG A 91 -9.43 9.11 12.55
C ARG A 91 -9.63 10.47 11.87
N SER A 92 -8.72 11.40 12.09
CA SER A 92 -8.77 12.72 11.45
C SER A 92 -8.26 12.71 10.01
N LEU A 93 -7.63 11.62 9.57
CA LEU A 93 -7.12 11.48 8.22
C LEU A 93 -8.26 11.30 7.20
N PRO A 94 -8.24 12.04 6.07
CA PRO A 94 -9.27 11.91 5.04
C PRO A 94 -9.15 10.59 4.27
N GLY A 95 -10.23 10.18 3.59
CA GLY A 95 -10.19 9.07 2.63
C GLY A 95 -10.28 7.66 3.23
N PHE A 96 -10.33 7.50 4.56
CA PHE A 96 -10.64 6.21 5.18
C PHE A 96 -12.12 6.08 5.53
N GLU A 97 -12.73 4.95 5.16
CA GLU A 97 -13.98 4.54 5.79
C GLU A 97 -13.74 4.34 7.30
N PRO A 98 -14.66 4.75 8.19
CA PRO A 98 -14.53 4.52 9.62
C PRO A 98 -14.22 3.05 9.94
N GLY A 99 -13.16 2.80 10.70
CA GLY A 99 -12.66 1.47 11.06
C GLY A 99 -11.59 0.91 10.11
N ARG A 100 -11.31 1.56 8.96
CA ARG A 100 -10.22 1.15 8.06
C ARG A 100 -8.90 1.84 8.35
N GLU A 101 -8.87 2.80 9.25
CA GLU A 101 -7.63 3.44 9.70
C GLU A 101 -6.63 2.42 10.31
N ASP A 102 -7.13 1.35 10.92
CA ASP A 102 -6.28 0.35 11.59
C ASP A 102 -5.55 -0.60 10.62
N VAL A 103 -6.00 -0.66 9.36
CA VAL A 103 -5.38 -1.50 8.32
C VAL A 103 -4.49 -0.72 7.35
N ALA A 104 -4.60 0.61 7.33
CA ALA A 104 -3.85 1.47 6.43
C ALA A 104 -2.33 1.33 6.60
N LEU A 105 -1.85 1.30 7.86
CA LEU A 105 -0.43 1.13 8.16
C LEU A 105 0.10 -0.20 7.62
N ALA A 106 -0.66 -1.29 7.77
CA ALA A 106 -0.26 -2.58 7.20
C ALA A 106 -0.17 -2.52 5.67
N GLY A 107 -1.12 -1.85 5.01
CA GLY A 107 -1.09 -1.62 3.57
C GLY A 107 0.15 -0.84 3.12
N LEU A 108 0.50 0.24 3.82
CA LEU A 108 1.71 1.02 3.54
C LEU A 108 2.98 0.18 3.69
N VAL A 109 3.08 -0.63 4.75
CA VAL A 109 4.22 -1.53 4.95
C VAL A 109 4.30 -2.58 3.83
N VAL A 110 3.18 -3.17 3.41
CA VAL A 110 3.15 -4.12 2.28
C VAL A 110 3.64 -3.46 1.00
N LEU A 111 3.11 -2.30 0.62
CA LEU A 111 3.55 -1.60 -0.59
C LEU A 111 5.05 -1.27 -0.56
N ARG A 112 5.54 -0.80 0.58
CA ARG A 112 6.97 -0.53 0.79
C ARG A 112 7.83 -1.77 0.57
N GLU A 113 7.48 -2.89 1.19
CA GLU A 113 8.28 -4.12 1.07
C GLU A 113 8.15 -4.76 -0.32
N VAL A 114 6.99 -4.68 -0.99
CA VAL A 114 6.82 -5.14 -2.37
C VAL A 114 7.70 -4.34 -3.34
N LEU A 115 7.72 -3.00 -3.21
CA LEU A 115 8.58 -2.15 -4.02
C LEU A 115 10.06 -2.50 -3.83
N ARG A 116 10.51 -2.65 -2.57
CA ARG A 116 11.89 -3.01 -2.24
C ARG A 116 12.26 -4.40 -2.75
N TRP A 117 11.37 -5.38 -2.59
CA TRP A 117 11.56 -6.75 -3.06
C TRP A 117 11.68 -6.81 -4.59
N ALA A 118 10.86 -6.05 -5.31
CA ALA A 118 10.89 -5.95 -6.76
C ALA A 118 12.00 -5.01 -7.29
N GLY A 119 12.81 -4.39 -6.43
CA GLY A 119 13.84 -3.42 -6.83
C GLY A 119 13.29 -2.14 -7.49
N GLN A 120 12.03 -1.79 -7.25
CA GLN A 120 11.35 -0.65 -7.87
C GLN A 120 11.20 0.53 -6.90
N PHE A 121 11.22 1.75 -7.44
CA PHE A 121 11.07 2.97 -6.65
C PHE A 121 9.66 3.56 -6.69
N SER A 122 8.77 3.01 -7.50
CA SER A 122 7.38 3.46 -7.61
C SER A 122 6.46 2.39 -8.18
N LEU A 123 5.16 2.58 -8.02
CA LEU A 123 4.13 1.80 -8.68
C LEU A 123 3.10 2.71 -9.35
N ARG A 124 2.42 2.21 -10.37
CA ARG A 124 1.26 2.87 -10.98
C ARG A 124 -0.03 2.36 -10.35
N VAL A 125 -0.96 3.24 -10.07
CA VAL A 125 -2.27 2.91 -9.50
C VAL A 125 -3.24 2.55 -10.63
N SER A 126 -4.00 1.48 -10.46
CA SER A 126 -5.13 1.13 -11.31
C SER A 126 -6.42 1.10 -10.49
N THR A 127 -7.44 1.83 -10.94
CA THR A 127 -8.78 1.77 -10.34
C THR A 127 -9.53 0.49 -10.69
N GLY A 128 -9.06 -0.25 -11.70
CA GLY A 128 -9.59 -1.57 -12.06
C GLY A 128 -8.99 -2.67 -11.19
N GLY A 129 -9.80 -3.66 -10.84
CA GLY A 129 -9.38 -4.84 -10.09
C GLY A 129 -10.15 -6.08 -10.51
N VAL A 130 -10.38 -6.98 -9.55
CA VAL A 130 -10.98 -8.30 -9.80
C VAL A 130 -12.37 -8.20 -10.44
N ARG A 131 -13.19 -7.21 -10.03
CA ARG A 131 -14.56 -7.06 -10.54
C ARG A 131 -14.56 -6.61 -12.00
N GLU A 132 -13.73 -5.63 -12.33
CA GLU A 132 -13.58 -5.11 -13.69
C GLU A 132 -12.99 -6.20 -14.60
N GLY A 133 -12.01 -6.96 -14.11
CA GLY A 133 -11.47 -8.12 -14.82
C GLY A 133 -12.55 -9.16 -15.15
N ARG A 134 -13.40 -9.50 -14.18
CA ARG A 134 -14.52 -10.45 -14.39
C ARG A 134 -15.56 -9.91 -15.37
N LEU A 135 -15.86 -8.61 -15.31
CA LEU A 135 -16.80 -7.99 -16.26
C LEU A 135 -16.27 -8.06 -17.70
N ILE A 136 -14.98 -7.78 -17.90
CA ILE A 136 -14.35 -7.85 -19.24
C ILE A 136 -14.40 -9.28 -19.79
N GLU A 137 -14.11 -10.27 -18.96
CA GLU A 137 -14.20 -11.70 -19.32
C GLU A 137 -15.61 -12.04 -19.82
N LEU A 138 -16.65 -11.67 -19.06
CA LEU A 138 -18.06 -11.90 -19.41
C LEU A 138 -18.53 -11.19 -20.69
N LEU A 139 -17.91 -10.07 -21.05
CA LEU A 139 -18.24 -9.31 -22.27
C LEU A 139 -17.45 -9.76 -23.50
N SER A 140 -16.40 -10.56 -23.29
CA SER A 140 -15.53 -11.06 -24.36
C SER A 140 -15.91 -12.48 -24.82
N GLU A 141 -16.91 -13.09 -24.17
CA GLU A 141 -17.62 -14.32 -24.57
C GLU A 141 -18.82 -13.99 -25.47
#